data_AF-A0A914EJE2-F1
#
_entry.id   AF-A0A914EJE2-F1
#
_cell.length_a   1.000
_cell.length_b   1.000
_cell.length_c   1.000
_cell.angle_alpha   90.00
_cell.angle_beta   90.00
_cell.angle_gamma   90.00
#
_symmetry.space_group_name_H-M   'P 1'
#
loop_
_entity.id
_entity.type
_entity.pdbx_description
1 polymer ?
#
loop_
_entity_poly.entity_id
_entity_poly.type
_entity_poly.pdbx_seq_one_letter_code
_entity_poly.pdbx_strand_id
1 'polypeptide(L)'
;MFLEINGQQITGSIKCYECASKGLQYRWDLTGLPRSLSDSAFMIDCDQSAGSASKVPCNGPCLTYIIQDPDNLTALFFVRGCQATLTQVQSTLNPQGFTNQIFCEYDSKFTRPNSLGQMVDTQVLAEFCSADSCNNKRTTLPGPNTGDASACSGQLYNYTIGNDRLNCYECSSNSWRCETGRCSKKYCMKSTVQMQGRYSTRRWCSDVNPFGVNEFCQSHDITVNPSMYNTISAYTTQCYCKDRQYCNGAISVKYTIFSIIIPIFVPIVQILSSIYSEKKLS
;
A
#
# COMPACT_ATOMS: atom_id res chain seq x y z
N MET A 1 19.79 18.83 -1.90
CA MET A 1 19.85 19.24 -3.31
C MET A 1 18.42 19.25 -3.82
N PHE A 2 17.85 20.44 -4.01
CA PHE A 2 16.45 20.63 -4.42
C PHE A 2 16.42 20.80 -5.93
N LEU A 3 15.46 20.16 -6.60
CA LEU A 3 15.15 20.42 -8.01
C LEU A 3 13.88 21.28 -8.06
N GLU A 4 14.04 22.51 -8.54
CA GLU A 4 12.94 23.42 -8.86
C GLU A 4 12.42 23.13 -10.28
N ILE A 5 11.11 22.90 -10.41
CA ILE A 5 10.40 23.10 -11.67
C ILE A 5 9.05 23.76 -11.34
N ASN A 6 8.81 24.96 -11.89
CA ASN A 6 7.54 25.71 -11.90
C ASN A 6 7.04 26.36 -10.59
N GLY A 7 7.90 27.03 -9.82
CA GLY A 7 7.50 28.25 -9.08
C GLY A 7 6.37 28.17 -8.03
N GLN A 8 5.90 26.99 -7.66
CA GLN A 8 5.01 26.78 -6.52
C GLN A 8 5.70 25.89 -5.48
N GLN A 9 6.36 26.54 -4.52
CA GLN A 9 6.62 25.94 -3.22
C GLN A 9 5.29 25.63 -2.55
N ILE A 10 4.89 24.36 -2.49
CA ILE A 10 4.00 23.91 -1.40
C ILE A 10 4.93 23.47 -0.26
N THR A 11 5.62 24.43 0.34
CA THR A 11 6.41 24.21 1.56
C THR A 11 5.51 24.46 2.77
N GLY A 12 4.68 23.47 3.07
CA GLY A 12 4.04 23.32 4.36
C GLY A 12 4.02 21.84 4.68
N SER A 13 4.90 21.38 5.58
CA SER A 13 4.77 20.04 6.12
C SER A 13 3.49 19.98 6.93
N ILE A 14 2.49 19.24 6.43
CA ILE A 14 1.25 19.05 7.18
C ILE A 14 1.51 18.11 8.36
N LYS A 15 0.78 18.28 9.45
CA LYS A 15 0.89 17.40 10.62
C LYS A 15 -0.22 16.36 10.61
N CYS A 16 0.11 15.08 10.53
CA CYS A 16 -0.87 14.00 10.61
C CYS A 16 -0.84 13.33 11.98
N TYR A 17 -1.98 12.81 12.44
CA TYR A 17 -1.97 11.91 13.59
C TYR A 17 -1.35 10.57 13.20
N GLU A 18 -0.50 10.04 14.08
CA GLU A 18 0.14 8.73 13.93
C GLU A 18 -0.32 7.78 15.04
N CYS A 19 -1.09 6.76 14.67
CA CYS A 19 -1.47 5.68 15.58
C CYS A 19 -1.89 4.42 14.82
N ALA A 20 -1.91 3.30 15.51
CA ALA A 20 -2.58 2.09 15.07
C ALA A 20 -3.38 1.47 16.23
N SER A 21 -4.46 0.75 15.92
CA SER A 21 -5.21 -0.01 16.92
C SER A 21 -4.31 -1.05 17.61
N LYS A 22 -4.42 -1.18 18.92
CA LYS A 22 -3.61 -2.10 19.74
C LYS A 22 -3.60 -3.54 19.22
N GLY A 23 -4.73 -4.02 18.70
CA GLY A 23 -4.86 -5.36 18.13
C GLY A 23 -3.97 -5.64 16.91
N LEU A 24 -3.49 -4.60 16.22
CA LEU A 24 -2.58 -4.74 15.08
C LEU A 24 -1.11 -4.92 15.49
N GLN A 25 -0.75 -4.76 16.77
CA GLN A 25 0.66 -4.84 17.20
C GLN A 25 1.31 -6.18 16.85
N TYR A 26 0.53 -7.27 16.91
CA TYR A 26 0.96 -8.62 16.59
C TYR A 26 0.26 -9.21 15.35
N ARG A 27 -0.55 -8.41 14.65
CA ARG A 27 -1.34 -8.79 13.47
C ARG A 27 -1.18 -7.76 12.35
N TRP A 28 0.01 -7.16 12.25
CA TRP A 28 0.29 -6.05 11.32
C TRP A 28 0.15 -6.49 9.86
N ASP A 29 0.38 -7.76 9.57
CA ASP A 29 0.21 -8.41 8.27
C ASP A 29 -1.23 -8.23 7.72
N LEU A 30 -2.23 -8.05 8.57
CA LEU A 30 -3.61 -7.71 8.15
C LEU A 30 -3.69 -6.40 7.37
N THR A 31 -2.76 -5.48 7.60
CA THR A 31 -2.73 -4.19 6.88
C THR A 31 -2.25 -4.37 5.45
N GLY A 32 -1.38 -5.36 5.20
CA GLY A 32 -0.65 -5.48 3.95
C GLY A 32 0.43 -4.41 3.74
N LEU A 33 0.69 -3.58 4.76
CA LEU A 33 1.67 -2.50 4.75
C LEU A 33 2.96 -2.94 5.44
N PRO A 34 4.11 -2.36 5.07
CA PRO A 34 5.33 -2.57 5.84
C PRO A 34 5.17 -1.98 7.25
N ARG A 35 5.77 -2.63 8.25
CA ARG A 35 5.71 -2.14 9.64
C ARG A 35 6.67 -0.95 9.80
N SER A 36 6.12 0.26 9.79
CA SER A 36 6.88 1.51 9.99
C SER A 36 6.58 2.25 11.28
N LEU A 37 5.55 1.83 12.02
CA LEU A 37 5.17 2.43 13.29
C LEU A 37 5.97 1.86 14.45
N SER A 38 6.30 2.73 15.41
CA SER A 38 6.88 2.33 16.69
C SER A 38 5.85 1.67 17.61
N ASP A 39 6.30 0.88 18.59
CA ASP A 39 5.40 0.19 19.53
C ASP A 39 4.50 1.14 20.34
N SER A 40 4.94 2.37 20.58
CA SER A 40 4.16 3.38 21.31
C SER A 40 3.00 3.95 20.50
N ALA A 41 3.01 3.80 19.16
CA ALA A 41 1.90 4.23 18.30
C ALA A 41 0.69 3.27 18.37
N PHE A 42 0.84 2.08 18.98
CA PHE A 42 -0.24 1.11 19.13
C PHE A 42 -1.09 1.43 20.38
N MET A 43 -2.25 2.01 20.14
CA MET A 43 -3.12 2.59 21.17
C MET A 43 -4.51 1.93 21.16
N ILE A 44 -5.20 1.99 22.31
CA ILE A 44 -6.55 1.42 22.46
C ILE A 44 -7.60 2.30 21.75
N ASP A 45 -7.35 3.60 21.68
CA ASP A 45 -8.28 4.66 21.30
C ASP A 45 -7.97 5.29 19.91
N CYS A 46 -7.19 4.61 19.06
CA CYS A 46 -6.89 5.10 17.70
C CYS A 46 -8.15 5.26 16.80
N ASP A 47 -9.27 4.67 17.22
CA ASP A 47 -10.60 4.74 16.61
C ASP A 47 -11.42 5.97 17.04
N GLN A 48 -11.23 6.51 18.26
CA GLN A 48 -12.14 7.50 18.91
C GLN A 48 -11.84 8.98 18.59
N SER A 49 -11.39 9.27 17.37
CA SER A 49 -10.68 10.50 16.99
C SER A 49 -9.28 10.52 17.60
N ALA A 50 -8.27 10.59 16.73
CA ALA A 50 -6.87 10.45 17.13
C ALA A 50 -6.32 11.63 17.95
N GLY A 51 -7.16 12.41 18.66
CA GLY A 51 -6.76 13.61 19.39
C GLY A 51 -5.72 13.38 20.50
N SER A 52 -5.64 12.16 21.04
CA SER A 52 -4.61 11.70 21.98
C SER A 52 -3.33 11.20 21.31
N ALA A 53 -3.37 10.91 20.00
CA ALA A 53 -2.25 10.38 19.25
C ALA A 53 -1.21 11.47 18.94
N SER A 54 0.03 11.04 18.77
CA SER A 54 1.14 11.91 18.36
C SER A 54 0.87 12.53 16.98
N LYS A 55 1.23 13.80 16.83
CA LYS A 55 1.23 14.48 15.53
C LYS A 55 2.64 14.46 14.94
N VAL A 56 2.76 13.96 13.73
CA VAL A 56 4.03 13.86 13.01
C VAL A 56 4.03 14.74 11.75
N PRO A 57 5.15 15.39 11.41
CA PRO A 57 5.28 16.16 10.17
C PRO A 57 5.33 15.20 8.97
N CYS A 58 4.52 15.49 7.95
CA CYS A 58 4.43 14.69 6.73
C CYS A 58 4.83 15.52 5.51
N ASN A 59 5.47 14.84 4.56
CA ASN A 59 5.68 15.34 3.20
C ASN A 59 4.76 14.54 2.28
N GLY A 60 3.56 15.07 2.03
CA GLY A 60 2.47 14.37 1.36
C GLY A 60 1.21 14.23 2.23
N PRO A 61 0.20 13.48 1.76
CA PRO A 61 -1.09 13.39 2.43
C PRO A 61 -1.03 12.57 3.72
N CYS A 62 -1.97 12.84 4.62
CA CYS A 62 -2.29 11.94 5.73
C CYS A 62 -3.09 10.75 5.20
N LEU A 63 -2.92 9.59 5.82
CA LEU A 63 -3.71 8.38 5.58
C LEU A 63 -4.54 8.04 6.82
N THR A 64 -5.79 7.65 6.61
CA THR A 64 -6.61 6.84 7.52
C THR A 64 -6.92 5.54 6.81
N TYR A 65 -6.46 4.42 7.35
CA TYR A 65 -6.71 3.09 6.82
C TYR A 65 -7.51 2.29 7.85
N ILE A 66 -8.72 1.86 7.47
CA ILE A 66 -9.66 1.16 8.35
C ILE A 66 -9.87 -0.24 7.80
N ILE A 67 -9.74 -1.24 8.66
CA ILE A 67 -9.82 -2.66 8.31
C ILE A 67 -10.80 -3.32 9.26
N GLN A 68 -11.81 -4.01 8.74
CA GLN A 68 -12.64 -4.88 9.55
C GLN A 68 -11.87 -6.15 9.92
N ASP A 69 -11.94 -6.54 11.20
CA ASP A 69 -11.21 -7.70 11.71
C ASP A 69 -11.79 -9.01 11.09
N PRO A 70 -10.99 -9.81 10.36
CA PRO A 70 -11.48 -11.08 9.80
C PRO A 70 -11.82 -12.14 10.84
N ASP A 71 -11.34 -12.00 12.08
CA ASP A 71 -11.69 -12.88 13.20
C ASP A 71 -12.91 -12.39 13.98
N ASN A 72 -13.27 -11.12 13.85
CA ASN A 72 -14.44 -10.52 14.47
C ASN A 72 -15.03 -9.43 13.57
N LEU A 73 -16.00 -9.78 12.74
CA LEU A 73 -16.59 -8.88 11.75
C LEU A 73 -17.33 -7.67 12.36
N THR A 74 -17.47 -7.56 13.68
CA THR A 74 -18.01 -6.33 14.30
C THR A 74 -16.90 -5.35 14.71
N ALA A 75 -15.64 -5.78 14.75
CA ALA A 75 -14.51 -4.98 15.18
C ALA A 75 -13.79 -4.31 14.00
N LEU A 76 -13.28 -3.11 14.23
CA LEU A 76 -12.51 -2.32 13.27
C LEU A 76 -11.11 -2.04 13.81
N PHE A 77 -10.12 -2.15 12.95
CA PHE A 77 -8.78 -1.67 13.18
C PHE A 77 -8.52 -0.41 12.38
N PHE A 78 -7.74 0.49 12.97
CA PHE A 78 -7.36 1.78 12.42
C PHE A 78 -5.85 1.86 12.31
N VAL A 79 -5.37 2.45 11.22
CA VAL A 79 -3.99 2.89 11.03
C VAL A 79 -4.04 4.33 10.51
N ARG A 80 -3.34 5.23 11.18
CA ARG A 80 -3.28 6.66 10.85
C ARG A 80 -1.82 7.10 10.82
N GLY A 81 -1.46 7.96 9.88
CA GLY A 81 -0.10 8.50 9.79
C GLY A 81 0.14 9.24 8.48
N CYS A 82 1.40 9.60 8.24
CA CYS A 82 1.83 10.03 6.92
C CYS A 82 1.69 8.87 5.93
N GLN A 83 1.04 9.09 4.79
CA GLN A 83 0.86 8.05 3.78
C GLN A 83 2.21 7.42 3.37
N ALA A 84 3.19 8.24 2.98
CA ALA A 84 4.48 7.75 2.51
C ALA A 84 5.29 6.99 3.58
N THR A 85 5.12 7.30 4.86
CA THR A 85 5.75 6.56 5.96
C THR A 85 5.11 5.19 6.13
N LEU A 86 3.77 5.13 6.09
CA LEU A 86 3.02 3.87 6.24
C LEU A 86 3.20 2.94 5.06
N THR A 87 3.35 3.47 3.85
CA THR A 87 3.35 2.69 2.62
C THR A 87 4.74 2.52 1.99
N GLN A 88 5.72 3.32 2.42
CA GLN A 88 7.06 3.45 1.82
C GLN A 88 7.07 3.93 0.36
N VAL A 89 5.96 4.49 -0.14
CA VAL A 89 5.84 5.03 -1.49
C VAL A 89 5.12 6.38 -1.48
N GLN A 90 5.62 7.30 -2.29
CA GLN A 90 4.98 8.61 -2.49
C GLN A 90 3.73 8.43 -3.35
N SER A 91 2.57 8.79 -2.81
CA SER A 91 1.32 8.77 -3.57
C SER A 91 1.37 9.71 -4.77
N THR A 92 0.82 9.26 -5.90
CA THR A 92 0.59 10.08 -7.10
C THR A 92 -0.83 10.62 -7.17
N LEU A 93 -1.62 10.47 -6.10
CA LEU A 93 -2.97 11.02 -6.04
C LEU A 93 -2.88 12.55 -6.08
N ASN A 94 -3.56 13.16 -7.05
CA ASN A 94 -3.59 14.61 -7.19
C ASN A 94 -4.55 15.21 -6.14
N PRO A 95 -4.08 16.04 -5.19
CA PRO A 95 -4.93 16.69 -4.20
C PRO A 95 -5.99 17.62 -4.81
N GLN A 96 -5.77 18.11 -6.04
CA GLN A 96 -6.73 18.95 -6.75
C GLN A 96 -8.00 18.18 -7.17
N GLY A 97 -7.95 16.84 -7.22
CA GLY A 97 -9.11 15.97 -7.46
C GLY A 97 -9.87 15.59 -6.18
N PHE A 98 -9.44 16.09 -5.02
CA PHE A 98 -10.05 15.74 -3.74
C PHE A 98 -11.29 16.60 -3.51
N THR A 99 -12.46 15.97 -3.37
CA THR A 99 -13.66 16.68 -2.95
C THR A 99 -13.48 17.04 -1.47
N ASN A 100 -13.58 18.32 -1.12
CA ASN A 100 -13.33 18.81 0.24
C ASN A 100 -11.93 18.42 0.80
N GLN A 101 -10.90 18.31 -0.05
CA GLN A 101 -9.53 17.90 0.33
C GLN A 101 -9.42 16.48 0.91
N ILE A 102 -10.42 15.63 0.65
CA ILE A 102 -10.40 14.22 0.98
C ILE A 102 -10.50 13.39 -0.30
N PHE A 103 -9.72 12.32 -0.37
CA PHE A 103 -9.89 11.23 -1.32
C PHE A 103 -10.08 9.93 -0.56
N CYS A 104 -11.03 9.10 -0.94
CA CYS A 104 -11.16 7.80 -0.30
C CYS A 104 -11.64 6.70 -1.23
N GLU A 105 -11.17 5.51 -0.89
CA GLU A 105 -11.53 4.27 -1.53
C GLU A 105 -12.09 3.33 -0.48
N TYR A 106 -13.09 2.56 -0.87
CA TYR A 106 -13.78 1.63 0.01
C TYR A 106 -14.09 0.35 -0.75
N ASP A 107 -13.83 -0.78 -0.10
CA ASP A 107 -14.18 -2.10 -0.60
C ASP A 107 -15.03 -2.81 0.46
N SER A 108 -16.28 -3.10 0.09
CA SER A 108 -17.25 -3.75 0.98
C SER A 108 -17.09 -5.28 1.05
N LYS A 109 -16.29 -5.86 0.16
CA LYS A 109 -16.06 -7.30 0.03
C LYS A 109 -14.59 -7.57 -0.29
N PHE A 110 -13.72 -7.18 0.62
CA PHE A 110 -12.30 -7.44 0.56
C PHE A 110 -11.99 -8.79 1.22
N THR A 111 -11.66 -9.79 0.40
CA THR A 111 -11.46 -11.15 0.89
C THR A 111 -10.07 -11.37 1.46
N ARG A 112 -9.98 -11.84 2.71
CA ARG A 112 -8.72 -12.11 3.43
C ARG A 112 -8.85 -13.35 4.34
N PRO A 113 -7.75 -14.01 4.71
CA PRO A 113 -7.82 -15.11 5.66
C PRO A 113 -8.10 -14.59 7.08
N ASN A 114 -8.91 -15.33 7.84
CA ASN A 114 -8.98 -15.22 9.29
C ASN A 114 -7.86 -16.03 9.96
N SER A 115 -7.77 -16.02 11.29
CA SER A 115 -6.78 -16.77 12.07
C SER A 115 -6.83 -18.29 11.86
N LEU A 116 -7.96 -18.82 11.40
CA LEU A 116 -8.15 -20.23 11.03
C LEU A 116 -7.75 -20.53 9.58
N GLY A 117 -7.27 -19.54 8.82
CA GLY A 117 -6.93 -19.67 7.41
C GLY A 117 -8.13 -19.72 6.46
N GLN A 118 -9.34 -19.49 6.97
CA GLN A 118 -10.56 -19.44 6.16
C GLN A 118 -10.68 -18.07 5.50
N MET A 119 -11.02 -18.06 4.21
CA MET A 119 -11.25 -16.82 3.48
C MET A 119 -12.60 -16.24 3.85
N VAL A 120 -12.59 -15.00 4.36
CA VAL A 120 -13.79 -14.25 4.73
C VAL A 120 -13.81 -12.91 4.01
N ASP A 121 -15.00 -12.45 3.68
CA ASP A 121 -15.20 -11.10 3.14
C ASP A 121 -15.22 -10.12 4.30
N THR A 122 -14.37 -9.10 4.21
CA THR A 122 -14.25 -8.01 5.16
C THR A 122 -14.44 -6.69 4.45
N GLN A 123 -14.65 -5.64 5.21
CA GLN A 123 -14.70 -4.29 4.71
C GLN A 123 -13.36 -3.57 4.95
N VAL A 124 -12.93 -2.76 4.00
CA VAL A 124 -11.69 -1.96 4.13
C VAL A 124 -11.86 -0.59 3.48
N LEU A 125 -11.21 0.41 4.05
CA LEU A 125 -11.23 1.78 3.56
C LEU A 125 -9.85 2.40 3.65
N ALA A 126 -9.44 3.11 2.60
CA ALA A 126 -8.29 4.00 2.62
C ALA A 126 -8.75 5.43 2.33
N GLU A 127 -8.47 6.36 3.23
CA GLU A 127 -8.78 7.78 3.10
C GLU A 127 -7.51 8.61 3.18
N PHE A 128 -7.34 9.50 2.23
CA PHE A 128 -6.21 10.39 2.05
C PHE A 128 -6.71 11.83 2.20
N CYS A 129 -5.97 12.67 2.89
CA CYS A 129 -6.33 14.07 3.05
C CYS A 129 -5.09 14.96 3.18
N SER A 130 -5.23 16.24 2.83
CA SER A 130 -4.09 17.15 2.66
C SER A 130 -4.09 18.37 3.59
N ALA A 131 -4.89 18.35 4.66
CA ALA A 131 -4.94 19.41 5.66
C ALA A 131 -4.32 18.96 6.98
N ASP A 132 -3.91 19.91 7.81
CA ASP A 132 -3.38 19.61 9.14
C ASP A 132 -4.36 18.77 9.96
N SER A 133 -3.88 17.65 10.48
CA SER A 133 -4.58 16.74 11.39
C SER A 133 -5.91 16.22 10.81
N CYS A 134 -6.04 16.21 9.48
CA CYS A 134 -7.28 15.86 8.79
C CYS A 134 -7.68 14.39 8.94
N ASN A 135 -6.71 13.51 9.21
CA ASN A 135 -6.92 12.08 9.37
C ASN A 135 -7.48 11.71 10.75
N ASN A 136 -8.31 12.54 11.37
CA ASN A 136 -8.95 12.29 12.68
C ASN A 136 -10.46 12.09 12.63
N LYS A 137 -11.11 12.38 11.50
CA LYS A 137 -12.56 12.51 11.42
C LYS A 137 -13.28 11.16 11.29
N ARG A 138 -12.70 10.23 10.52
CA ARG A 138 -13.36 8.97 10.21
C ARG A 138 -13.21 7.97 11.35
N THR A 139 -14.34 7.49 11.88
CA THR A 139 -14.41 6.51 12.98
C THR A 139 -15.22 5.26 12.62
N THR A 140 -15.81 5.21 11.42
CA THR A 140 -16.62 4.08 10.94
C THR A 140 -16.37 3.81 9.46
N LEU A 141 -16.81 2.65 9.00
CA LEU A 141 -16.87 2.30 7.59
C LEU A 141 -18.20 2.76 6.97
N PRO A 142 -18.24 3.05 5.65
CA PRO A 142 -19.48 3.36 4.94
C PRO A 142 -20.50 2.23 5.07
N GLY A 143 -21.74 2.58 5.43
CA GLY A 143 -22.83 1.64 5.60
C GLY A 143 -24.19 2.25 5.21
N PRO A 144 -25.22 1.42 5.01
CA PRO A 144 -26.54 1.88 4.59
C PRO A 144 -27.19 2.87 5.58
N ASN A 145 -26.79 2.82 6.85
CA ASN A 145 -27.34 3.64 7.94
C ASN A 145 -26.40 4.76 8.43
N THR A 146 -25.17 4.88 7.90
CA THR A 146 -24.20 5.84 8.44
C THR A 146 -24.30 7.24 7.84
N GLY A 147 -25.22 7.51 6.90
CA GLY A 147 -25.24 8.76 6.12
C GLY A 147 -24.02 8.93 5.19
N ASP A 148 -22.97 8.14 5.43
CA ASP A 148 -21.69 8.05 4.71
C ASP A 148 -21.73 7.10 3.51
N ALA A 149 -22.91 6.60 3.12
CA ALA A 149 -23.07 5.88 1.85
C ALA A 149 -22.54 6.70 0.65
N SER A 150 -22.45 8.03 0.81
CA SER A 150 -21.83 8.94 -0.15
C SER A 150 -20.36 9.32 0.11
N ALA A 151 -19.77 8.93 1.25
CA ALA A 151 -18.50 9.50 1.71
C ALA A 151 -17.30 9.13 0.81
N CYS A 152 -17.33 7.97 0.15
CA CYS A 152 -16.37 7.58 -0.89
C CYS A 152 -17.02 7.39 -2.27
N SER A 153 -18.30 7.74 -2.43
CA SER A 153 -19.07 7.51 -3.66
C SER A 153 -18.85 8.59 -4.72
N GLY A 154 -18.23 9.71 -4.36
CA GLY A 154 -18.00 10.86 -5.27
C GLY A 154 -16.77 10.74 -6.15
N GLN A 155 -15.89 9.76 -5.92
CA GLN A 155 -14.64 9.65 -6.65
C GLN A 155 -14.70 8.51 -7.65
N LEU A 156 -15.15 8.90 -8.85
CA LEU A 156 -15.03 8.19 -10.12
C LEU A 156 -13.54 8.03 -10.49
N TYR A 157 -12.73 7.39 -9.65
CA TYR A 157 -11.47 6.84 -10.11
C TYR A 157 -11.84 5.73 -11.09
N ASN A 158 -11.67 6.04 -12.38
CA ASN A 158 -12.17 5.26 -13.50
C ASN A 158 -11.73 3.79 -13.34
N TYR A 159 -12.70 2.89 -13.15
CA TYR A 159 -12.48 1.44 -13.09
C TYR A 159 -12.38 0.82 -14.50
N THR A 160 -12.33 1.65 -15.53
CA THR A 160 -12.26 1.21 -16.92
C THR A 160 -10.88 1.43 -17.53
N ILE A 161 -10.49 0.46 -18.35
CA ILE A 161 -9.34 0.54 -19.26
C ILE A 161 -9.89 0.46 -20.67
N GLY A 162 -9.75 1.55 -21.43
CA GLY A 162 -10.29 1.61 -22.79
C GLY A 162 -11.82 1.49 -22.84
N ASN A 163 -12.53 2.06 -21.87
CA ASN A 163 -14.00 1.99 -21.67
C ASN A 163 -14.54 0.66 -21.16
N ASP A 164 -13.71 -0.38 -21.02
CA ASP A 164 -14.12 -1.67 -20.45
C ASP A 164 -13.74 -1.78 -18.97
N ARG A 165 -14.57 -2.45 -18.18
CA ARG A 165 -14.25 -2.79 -16.77
C ARG A 165 -12.92 -3.54 -16.71
N LEU A 166 -12.08 -3.18 -15.74
CA LEU A 166 -10.87 -3.94 -15.45
C LEU A 166 -11.24 -5.35 -14.98
N ASN A 167 -10.76 -6.36 -15.70
CA ASN A 167 -10.85 -7.76 -15.30
C ASN A 167 -9.52 -8.23 -14.73
N CYS A 168 -9.61 -9.01 -13.67
CA CYS A 168 -8.48 -9.54 -12.92
C CYS A 168 -8.58 -11.05 -12.79
N TYR A 169 -7.44 -11.72 -12.67
CA TYR A 169 -7.42 -13.12 -12.26
C TYR A 169 -7.84 -13.25 -10.80
N GLU A 170 -8.61 -14.29 -10.48
CA GLU A 170 -9.04 -14.60 -9.11
C GLU A 170 -8.81 -16.08 -8.77
N CYS A 171 -7.76 -16.39 -8.01
CA CYS A 171 -7.50 -17.73 -7.48
C CYS A 171 -6.29 -17.79 -6.55
N SER A 172 -6.14 -18.94 -5.89
CA SER A 172 -4.94 -19.36 -5.17
C SER A 172 -4.18 -20.38 -6.03
N SER A 173 -3.23 -19.92 -6.83
CA SER A 173 -2.44 -20.77 -7.72
C SER A 173 -1.07 -20.15 -8.02
N ASN A 174 -0.03 -20.98 -8.04
CA ASN A 174 1.31 -20.58 -8.45
C ASN A 174 1.47 -20.52 -9.98
N SER A 175 0.48 -20.99 -10.75
CA SER A 175 0.45 -20.75 -12.19
C SER A 175 0.40 -19.24 -12.47
N TRP A 176 1.05 -18.82 -13.55
CA TRP A 176 1.03 -17.44 -14.01
C TRP A 176 -0.34 -17.03 -14.59
N ARG A 177 -1.13 -18.00 -15.08
CA ARG A 177 -2.52 -17.84 -15.51
C ARG A 177 -3.47 -18.50 -14.53
N CYS A 178 -4.57 -17.80 -14.28
CA CYS A 178 -5.70 -18.30 -13.53
C CYS A 178 -6.86 -18.54 -14.48
N GLU A 179 -6.98 -19.75 -15.01
CA GLU A 179 -7.96 -20.05 -16.07
C GLU A 179 -9.40 -20.21 -15.53
N THR A 180 -9.57 -20.31 -14.20
CA THR A 180 -10.84 -20.72 -13.58
C THR A 180 -11.59 -19.61 -12.85
N GLY A 181 -10.95 -18.47 -12.53
CA GLY A 181 -11.58 -17.41 -11.75
C GLY A 181 -11.25 -16.01 -12.25
N ARG A 182 -12.28 -15.15 -12.29
CA ARG A 182 -12.21 -13.76 -12.73
C ARG A 182 -13.07 -12.87 -11.85
N CYS A 183 -12.58 -11.66 -11.61
CA CYS A 183 -13.37 -10.62 -10.94
C CYS A 183 -13.07 -9.23 -11.52
N SER A 184 -13.92 -8.26 -11.19
CA SER A 184 -13.81 -6.89 -11.70
C SER A 184 -14.02 -5.87 -10.58
N LYS A 185 -12.98 -5.08 -10.28
CA LYS A 185 -12.96 -3.93 -9.36
C LYS A 185 -11.94 -2.90 -9.87
N LYS A 186 -11.73 -1.79 -9.14
CA LYS A 186 -10.78 -0.72 -9.55
C LYS A 186 -9.33 -1.18 -9.74
N TYR A 187 -8.87 -2.17 -8.98
CA TYR A 187 -7.49 -2.67 -9.02
C TYR A 187 -7.45 -4.20 -9.09
N CYS A 188 -6.48 -4.73 -9.82
CA CYS A 188 -6.09 -6.12 -9.68
C CYS A 188 -5.03 -6.26 -8.59
N MET A 189 -5.21 -7.25 -7.74
CA MET A 189 -4.31 -7.59 -6.65
C MET A 189 -3.59 -8.91 -6.88
N LYS A 190 -2.36 -8.98 -6.40
CA LYS A 190 -1.59 -10.21 -6.27
C LYS A 190 -0.85 -10.18 -4.95
N SER A 191 -0.98 -11.23 -4.16
CA SER A 191 -0.14 -11.47 -2.99
C SER A 191 0.63 -12.76 -3.16
N THR A 192 1.93 -12.71 -2.85
CA THR A 192 2.81 -13.87 -2.81
C THR A 192 3.35 -13.98 -1.40
N VAL A 193 3.20 -15.13 -0.77
CA VAL A 193 3.85 -15.45 0.51
C VAL A 193 4.93 -16.50 0.24
N GLN A 194 6.16 -16.22 0.65
CA GLN A 194 7.30 -17.12 0.55
C GLN A 194 7.75 -17.56 1.94
N MET A 195 7.86 -18.87 2.13
CA MET A 195 8.26 -19.51 3.39
C MET A 195 9.18 -20.68 3.07
N GLN A 196 10.38 -20.71 3.67
CA GLN A 196 11.34 -21.81 3.53
C GLN A 196 11.59 -22.24 2.06
N GLY A 197 11.75 -21.26 1.16
CA GLY A 197 12.00 -21.50 -0.26
C GLY A 197 10.79 -21.93 -1.09
N ARG A 198 9.61 -22.12 -0.48
CA ARG A 198 8.34 -22.33 -1.17
C ARG A 198 7.55 -21.02 -1.22
N TYR A 199 6.70 -20.87 -2.22
CA TYR A 199 5.80 -19.72 -2.29
C TYR A 199 4.37 -20.15 -2.60
N SER A 200 3.42 -19.35 -2.15
CA SER A 200 2.00 -19.44 -2.47
C SER A 200 1.54 -18.10 -3.00
N THR A 201 0.84 -18.11 -4.13
CA THR A 201 0.32 -16.90 -4.77
C THR A 201 -1.20 -16.89 -4.75
N ARG A 202 -1.76 -15.77 -4.32
CA ARG A 202 -3.19 -15.47 -4.44
C ARG A 202 -3.39 -14.23 -5.31
N ARG A 203 -4.41 -14.28 -6.16
CA ARG A 203 -4.84 -13.20 -7.05
C ARG A 203 -6.31 -12.92 -6.82
N TRP A 204 -6.68 -11.65 -6.80
CA TRP A 204 -8.05 -11.16 -6.66
C TRP A 204 -8.12 -9.71 -7.14
N CYS A 205 -9.23 -9.02 -6.86
CA CYS A 205 -9.42 -7.60 -7.19
C CYS A 205 -9.90 -6.83 -5.96
N SER A 206 -9.61 -5.53 -5.94
CA SER A 206 -9.94 -4.63 -4.83
C SER A 206 -10.42 -3.29 -5.35
N ASP A 207 -11.34 -2.67 -4.62
CA ASP A 207 -11.75 -1.27 -4.85
C ASP A 207 -10.89 -0.27 -4.06
N VAL A 208 -9.94 -0.76 -3.26
CA VAL A 208 -9.01 0.01 -2.43
C VAL A 208 -7.57 -0.29 -2.81
N ASN A 209 -6.74 0.75 -2.88
CA ASN A 209 -5.30 0.66 -2.95
C ASN A 209 -4.65 1.65 -1.97
N PRO A 210 -4.12 1.18 -0.82
CA PRO A 210 -3.56 2.08 0.20
C PRO A 210 -2.26 2.77 -0.25
N PHE A 211 -1.61 2.30 -1.33
CA PHE A 211 -0.39 2.91 -1.85
C PHE A 211 -0.63 4.25 -2.57
N GLY A 212 -1.87 4.52 -3.00
CA GLY A 212 -2.21 5.77 -3.68
C GLY A 212 -1.46 5.97 -5.00
N VAL A 213 -1.16 4.89 -5.71
CA VAL A 213 -0.49 4.85 -7.03
C VAL A 213 -1.12 3.77 -7.90
N ASN A 214 -1.03 3.88 -9.22
CA ASN A 214 -1.74 2.97 -10.12
C ASN A 214 -1.15 1.55 -10.20
N GLU A 215 0.17 1.43 -10.05
CA GLU A 215 0.89 0.16 -10.05
C GLU A 215 2.01 0.21 -9.03
N PHE A 216 2.02 -0.72 -8.08
CA PHE A 216 3.09 -0.84 -7.09
C PHE A 216 3.10 -2.23 -6.46
N CYS A 217 4.29 -2.70 -6.12
CA CYS A 217 4.49 -3.89 -5.33
C CYS A 217 5.32 -3.52 -4.11
N GLN A 218 4.83 -3.88 -2.93
CA GLN A 218 5.59 -3.78 -1.70
C GLN A 218 5.84 -5.16 -1.14
N SER A 219 7.04 -5.35 -0.60
CA SER A 219 7.33 -6.54 0.18
C SER A 219 7.69 -6.20 1.61
N HIS A 220 7.44 -7.14 2.51
CA HIS A 220 7.85 -7.05 3.90
C HIS A 220 8.01 -8.44 4.51
N ASP A 221 8.83 -8.51 5.54
CA ASP A 221 9.00 -9.70 6.34
C ASP A 221 7.81 -9.88 7.30
N ILE A 222 7.38 -11.11 7.44
CA ILE A 222 6.43 -11.55 8.46
C ILE A 222 7.20 -12.48 9.38
N THR A 223 7.21 -12.16 10.66
CA THR A 223 7.80 -13.01 11.69
C THR A 223 6.69 -13.49 12.60
N VAL A 224 6.40 -14.80 12.54
CA VAL A 224 5.39 -15.44 13.40
C VAL A 224 6.12 -16.32 14.39
N ASN A 225 5.81 -16.17 15.68
CA ASN A 225 6.29 -17.05 16.73
C ASN A 225 5.13 -17.95 17.18
N PRO A 226 4.90 -19.12 16.54
CA PRO A 226 3.82 -20.03 16.94
C PRO A 226 4.04 -20.66 18.32
N SER A 227 5.25 -20.57 18.86
CA SER A 227 5.62 -21.07 20.20
C SER A 227 6.81 -20.26 20.73
N MET A 228 7.19 -20.51 21.99
CA MET A 228 8.34 -19.86 22.63
C MET A 228 9.71 -20.25 22.03
N TYR A 229 9.76 -21.27 21.16
CA TYR A 229 11.02 -21.89 20.71
C TYR A 229 11.30 -21.76 19.21
N ASN A 230 10.28 -21.40 18.42
CA ASN A 230 10.38 -21.39 16.97
C ASN A 230 9.91 -20.05 16.43
N THR A 231 10.77 -19.41 15.64
CA THR A 231 10.44 -18.25 14.83
C THR A 231 10.27 -18.71 13.39
N ILE A 232 9.09 -18.45 12.84
CA ILE A 232 8.82 -18.67 11.42
C ILE A 232 8.95 -17.32 10.72
N SER A 233 9.96 -17.22 9.87
CA SER A 233 10.12 -16.10 8.95
C SER A 233 9.46 -16.42 7.62
N ALA A 234 8.56 -15.54 7.20
CA ALA A 234 7.94 -15.53 5.90
C ALA A 234 8.21 -14.17 5.24
N TYR A 235 8.19 -14.14 3.92
CA TYR A 235 8.29 -12.92 3.15
C TYR A 235 7.01 -12.77 2.34
N THR A 236 6.34 -11.63 2.47
CA THR A 236 5.12 -11.36 1.70
C THR A 236 5.36 -10.22 0.73
N THR A 237 4.82 -10.36 -0.47
CA THR A 237 4.76 -9.32 -1.49
C THR A 237 3.30 -9.07 -1.81
N GLN A 238 2.88 -7.81 -1.81
CA GLN A 238 1.56 -7.38 -2.24
C GLN A 238 1.68 -6.38 -3.37
N CYS A 239 0.99 -6.66 -4.48
CA CYS A 239 0.99 -5.85 -5.67
C CYS A 239 -0.43 -5.40 -6.01
N TYR A 240 -0.53 -4.15 -6.47
CA TYR A 240 -1.72 -3.56 -7.07
C TYR A 240 -1.36 -3.10 -8.48
N CYS A 241 -2.28 -3.28 -9.43
CA CYS A 241 -2.13 -2.78 -10.79
C CYS A 241 -3.49 -2.45 -11.41
N LYS A 242 -3.48 -1.54 -12.38
CA LYS A 242 -4.65 -1.18 -13.22
C LYS A 242 -4.27 -0.65 -14.60
N ASP A 243 -3.10 -1.03 -15.10
CA ASP A 243 -2.53 -0.58 -16.38
C ASP A 243 -3.09 -1.35 -17.59
N ARG A 244 -3.54 -2.59 -17.38
CA ARG A 244 -4.12 -3.46 -18.42
C ARG A 244 -5.04 -4.54 -17.83
N GLN A 245 -5.85 -5.15 -18.71
CA GLN A 245 -6.63 -6.33 -18.38
C GLN A 245 -5.72 -7.45 -17.85
N TYR A 246 -6.14 -8.11 -16.77
CA TYR A 246 -5.42 -9.22 -16.12
C TYR A 246 -3.97 -8.91 -15.72
N CYS A 247 -3.69 -7.65 -15.34
CA CYS A 247 -2.33 -7.21 -14.99
C CYS A 247 -1.71 -7.99 -13.80
N ASN A 248 -2.53 -8.62 -12.94
CA ASN A 248 -2.08 -9.46 -11.82
C ASN A 248 -1.59 -10.86 -12.23
N GLY A 249 -1.49 -11.17 -13.53
CA GLY A 249 -0.94 -12.43 -14.03
C GLY A 249 0.59 -12.52 -14.03
N ALA A 250 1.29 -11.41 -14.26
CA ALA A 250 2.74 -11.42 -14.47
C ALA A 250 3.53 -11.86 -13.21
N ILE A 251 4.72 -12.43 -13.43
CA ILE A 251 5.69 -12.67 -12.37
C ILE A 251 6.24 -11.30 -11.95
N SER A 252 6.22 -11.00 -10.65
CA SER A 252 6.54 -9.69 -10.07
C SER A 252 8.06 -9.43 -10.06
N VAL A 253 8.73 -9.56 -11.21
CA VAL A 253 10.20 -9.44 -11.34
C VAL A 253 10.63 -8.00 -11.64
N LYS A 254 9.72 -7.02 -11.69
CA LYS A 254 10.01 -5.75 -12.37
C LYS A 254 10.83 -4.70 -11.61
N TYR A 255 11.17 -4.85 -10.32
CA TYR A 255 11.77 -3.71 -9.59
C TYR A 255 13.07 -3.95 -8.81
N THR A 256 13.68 -5.14 -8.84
CA THR A 256 14.94 -5.37 -8.10
C THR A 256 16.21 -5.41 -8.98
N ILE A 257 16.10 -5.34 -10.31
CA ILE A 257 17.25 -5.54 -11.21
C ILE A 257 17.86 -4.24 -11.77
N PHE A 258 17.21 -3.08 -11.60
CA PHE A 258 17.73 -1.83 -12.19
C PHE A 258 18.83 -1.11 -11.39
N SER A 259 19.19 -1.56 -10.19
CA SER A 259 20.20 -0.88 -9.35
C SER A 259 21.62 -1.45 -9.42
N ILE A 260 21.91 -2.43 -10.29
CA ILE A 260 23.25 -3.07 -10.34
C ILE A 260 24.05 -2.72 -11.61
N ILE A 261 23.48 -2.04 -12.61
CA ILE A 261 24.16 -1.85 -13.92
C ILE A 261 24.89 -0.49 -14.07
N ILE A 262 24.91 0.39 -13.07
CA ILE A 262 25.68 1.63 -13.13
C ILE A 262 26.37 1.82 -11.76
N PRO A 263 27.67 1.45 -11.59
CA PRO A 263 28.78 2.08 -12.31
C PRO A 263 29.98 1.14 -12.58
N ILE A 264 30.00 0.41 -13.71
CA ILE A 264 31.24 -0.22 -14.22
C ILE A 264 31.86 0.59 -15.37
N PHE A 265 31.13 1.59 -15.90
CA PHE A 265 31.62 2.41 -17.02
C PHE A 265 32.49 3.63 -16.63
N VAL A 266 32.55 4.02 -15.35
CA VAL A 266 33.38 5.14 -14.92
C VAL A 266 34.90 4.82 -14.93
N PRO A 267 35.39 3.65 -14.49
CA PRO A 267 36.84 3.41 -14.48
C PRO A 267 37.44 3.18 -15.89
N ILE A 268 36.67 2.71 -16.89
CA ILE A 268 37.21 2.44 -18.23
C ILE A 268 37.53 3.75 -18.98
N VAL A 269 36.71 4.79 -18.83
CA VAL A 269 36.97 6.09 -19.47
C VAL A 269 38.17 6.79 -18.81
N GLN A 270 38.35 6.67 -17.49
CA GLN A 270 39.52 7.22 -16.82
C GLN A 270 40.83 6.50 -17.22
N ILE A 271 40.82 5.17 -17.33
CA ILE A 271 42.01 4.42 -17.78
C ILE A 271 42.36 4.75 -19.24
N LEU A 272 41.38 4.87 -20.14
CA LEU A 272 41.64 5.25 -21.53
C LEU A 272 42.17 6.68 -21.68
N SER A 273 41.72 7.61 -20.84
CA SER A 273 42.24 9.00 -20.84
C SER A 273 43.69 9.11 -20.35
N SER A 274 44.10 8.25 -19.40
CA SER A 274 45.49 8.17 -18.92
C SER A 274 46.43 7.61 -20.00
N ILE A 275 46.02 6.55 -20.72
CA ILE A 275 46.84 5.95 -21.78
C ILE A 275 46.99 6.89 -22.99
N TYR A 276 45.98 7.71 -23.29
CA TYR A 276 46.06 8.65 -24.41
C TYR A 276 46.99 9.84 -24.14
N SER A 277 47.20 10.21 -22.86
CA SER A 277 48.08 11.32 -22.51
C SER A 277 49.58 10.96 -22.60
N GLU A 278 49.96 9.71 -22.32
CA GLU A 278 51.37 9.29 -22.39
C GLU A 278 51.88 9.14 -23.83
N LYS A 279 51.02 8.75 -24.78
CA LYS A 279 51.41 8.63 -26.20
C LYS A 279 51.61 9.95 -26.94
N LYS A 280 51.28 11.09 -26.34
CA LYS A 280 51.48 12.43 -26.93
C LYS A 280 52.80 13.09 -26.52
N LEU A 281 53.58 12.44 -25.64
CA LEU A 281 54.84 12.96 -25.09
C LEU A 281 56.09 12.14 -25.49
N SER A 282 55.96 11.19 -26.42
CA SER A 282 57.08 10.48 -27.05
C SER A 282 57.26 10.87 -28.51
#